data_AF-A0A356W1N7-F1
#
_entry.id   AF-A0A356W1N7-F1
#
_cell.length_a   1.000
_cell.length_b   1.000
_cell.length_c   1.000
_cell.angle_alpha   90.00
_cell.angle_beta   90.00
_cell.angle_gamma   90.00
#
_symmetry.space_group_name_H-M   'P 1'
#
loop_
_entity.id
_entity.type
_entity.pdbx_description
1 polymer ?
#
loop_
_entity_poly.entity_id
_entity_poly.type
_entity_poly.pdbx_seq_one_letter_code
_entity_poly.pdbx_strand_id
1 'polypeptide(L)' 'SGDWEYENFFKEMQSRYAGRVCACFGFIPELSHKIYAASDLFLMPSRTEPCGLAQMIALRYGA' A
#
# COMPACT_ATOMS: atom_id res chain seq x y z
N SER A 1 -8.85 0.77 -11.38
CA SER A 1 -10.19 0.45 -10.83
C SER A 1 -10.01 -0.60 -9.77
N GLY A 2 -10.60 -0.39 -8.59
CA GLY A 2 -10.69 -1.37 -7.51
C GLY A 2 -12.15 -1.64 -7.16
N ASP A 3 -12.38 -2.57 -6.23
CA ASP A 3 -13.71 -2.82 -5.67
C ASP A 3 -14.10 -1.67 -4.73
N TRP A 4 -15.30 -1.12 -4.95
CA TRP A 4 -15.79 0.06 -4.23
C TRP A 4 -15.82 -0.16 -2.71
N GLU A 5 -16.13 -1.38 -2.27
CA GLU A 5 -16.21 -1.76 -0.86
C GLU A 5 -14.87 -1.52 -0.15
N TYR A 6 -13.75 -1.93 -0.76
CA TYR A 6 -12.41 -1.72 -0.20
C TYR A 6 -12.01 -0.24 -0.25
N GLU A 7 -12.32 0.46 -1.34
CA GLU A 7 -12.04 1.89 -1.42
C GLU A 7 -12.76 2.66 -0.31
N ASN A 8 -14.03 2.33 -0.05
CA ASN A 8 -14.81 2.97 1.00
C ASN A 8 -14.29 2.59 2.39
N PHE A 9 -13.96 1.32 2.63
CA PHE A 9 -13.36 0.87 3.87
C PHE A 9 -12.08 1.66 4.22
N PHE A 10 -11.15 1.81 3.27
CA PHE A 10 -9.90 2.55 3.53
C PHE A 10 -10.13 4.06 3.67
N LYS A 11 -11.12 4.65 2.98
CA LYS A 11 -11.53 6.05 3.20
C LYS A 11 -12.07 6.26 4.61
N GLU A 12 -12.91 5.36 5.10
CA GLU A 12 -13.43 5.39 6.47
C GLU A 12 -12.31 5.23 7.50
N MET A 13 -11.35 4.33 7.26
CA MET A 13 -10.18 4.16 8.13
C MET A 13 -9.30 5.40 8.19
N GLN A 14 -9.03 6.04 7.07
CA GLN A 14 -8.33 7.32 7.05
C GLN A 14 -9.07 8.39 7.85
N SER A 15 -10.40 8.49 7.70
CA SER A 15 -11.23 9.44 8.46
C SER A 15 -11.20 9.16 9.96
N ARG A 16 -11.33 7.89 10.35
CA ARG A 16 -11.33 7.46 11.76
C ARG A 16 -9.97 7.64 12.45
N TYR A 17 -8.87 7.48 11.71
CA TYR A 17 -7.51 7.51 12.23
C TYR A 17 -6.67 8.60 11.55
N ALA A 18 -7.20 9.82 11.51
CA ALA A 18 -6.54 10.97 10.89
C ALA A 18 -5.10 11.17 11.43
N GLY A 19 -4.16 11.38 10.51
CA GLY A 19 -2.73 11.54 10.83
C GLY A 19 -1.98 10.24 11.14
N ARG A 20 -2.67 9.09 11.21
CA ARG A 20 -2.06 7.76 11.42
C ARG A 20 -2.28 6.83 10.24
N VAL A 21 -3.41 6.96 9.55
CA VAL A 21 -3.74 6.19 8.35
C VAL A 21 -3.90 7.15 7.18
N CYS A 22 -3.25 6.84 6.06
CA CYS A 22 -3.40 7.54 4.79
C CYS A 22 -3.66 6.51 3.69
N ALA A 23 -4.74 6.70 2.94
CA ALA A 23 -5.15 5.89 1.80
C ALA A 23 -5.00 6.73 0.53
N CYS A 24 -4.02 6.38 -0.32
CA CYS A 24 -3.79 7.02 -1.61
C CYS A 24 -4.41 6.17 -2.72
N PHE A 25 -5.39 6.72 -3.44
CA PHE A 25 -6.06 6.02 -4.54
C PHE A 25 -5.45 6.42 -5.89
N GLY A 26 -5.18 5.43 -6.73
CA GLY A 26 -4.55 5.61 -8.04
C GLY A 26 -3.10 5.13 -8.07
N PHE A 27 -2.51 5.14 -9.27
CA PHE A 27 -1.14 4.70 -9.48
C PHE A 27 -0.24 5.91 -9.77
N ILE A 28 0.64 6.23 -8.82
CA ILE A 28 1.63 7.30 -8.93
C ILE A 28 3.00 6.66 -8.70
N PRO A 29 3.79 6.40 -9.77
CA PRO A 29 5.08 5.70 -9.65
C PRO A 29 6.03 6.37 -8.66
N GLU A 30 6.16 7.70 -8.71
CA GLU A 30 7.06 8.44 -7.83
C GLU A 30 6.70 8.29 -6.35
N LEU A 31 5.41 8.18 -6.05
CA LEU A 31 4.93 7.97 -4.69
C LEU A 31 5.21 6.53 -4.23
N SER A 32 5.04 5.53 -5.09
CA SER A 32 5.29 4.14 -4.72
C SER A 32 6.75 3.91 -4.32
N HIS A 33 7.71 4.46 -5.08
CA HIS A 33 9.13 4.41 -4.72
C HIS A 33 9.41 5.04 -3.35
N LYS A 34 8.78 6.18 -3.04
CA LYS A 34 8.93 6.85 -1.74
C LYS A 34 8.33 6.02 -0.60
N ILE A 35 7.17 5.38 -0.82
CA ILE A 35 6.55 4.50 0.17
C ILE A 35 7.46 3.33 0.50
N TYR A 36 8.00 2.63 -0.52
CA TYR A 36 8.93 1.52 -0.28
C TYR A 36 10.20 1.96 0.48
N ALA A 37 10.76 3.13 0.16
CA ALA A 37 11.94 3.66 0.84
C ALA A 37 11.69 4.12 2.28
N ALA A 38 10.47 4.57 2.59
CA ALA A 38 10.14 5.17 3.88
C ALA A 38 9.41 4.22 4.84
N SER A 39 9.00 3.04 4.36
CA SER A 39 8.31 2.04 5.17
C SER A 39 9.30 1.20 5.98
N ASP A 40 9.01 1.00 7.26
CA ASP A 40 9.73 0.03 8.11
C ASP A 40 9.20 -1.41 7.95
N LEU A 41 7.98 -1.55 7.41
CA LEU A 41 7.34 -2.84 7.17
C LEU A 41 6.46 -2.77 5.93
N PHE A 42 6.62 -3.71 5.01
CA PHE A 42 5.73 -3.92 3.88
C PHE A 42 4.76 -5.10 4.09
N LEU A 43 3.46 -4.88 3.90
CA LEU A 43 2.42 -5.91 4.03
C LEU A 43 1.76 -6.23 2.69
N MET A 44 1.81 -7.51 2.27
CA MET A 44 1.14 -8.02 1.08
C MET A 44 0.27 -9.24 1.45
N PRO A 45 -0.98 -9.05 1.92
CA PRO A 45 -1.84 -10.12 2.39
C PRO A 45 -2.62 -10.81 1.24
N SER A 46 -1.95 -11.01 0.10
CA SER A 46 -2.56 -11.60 -1.09
C SER A 46 -2.89 -13.07 -0.86
N ARG A 47 -4.08 -13.52 -1.31
CA ARG A 47 -4.47 -14.94 -1.24
C ARG A 47 -3.59 -15.82 -2.13
N THR A 48 -3.17 -15.28 -3.27
CA THR A 48 -2.23 -15.89 -4.21
C THR A 48 -1.37 -14.80 -4.81
N GLU A 49 -0.06 -15.04 -4.90
CA GLU A 49 0.86 -14.15 -5.61
C GLU A 49 1.71 -14.96 -6.60
N PRO A 50 1.56 -14.74 -7.92
CA PRO A 50 2.25 -15.55 -8.92
C PRO A 50 3.74 -15.21 -9.11
N CYS A 51 4.21 -14.02 -8.71
CA CYS A 51 5.55 -13.54 -9.06
C CYS A 51 6.36 -12.84 -7.95
N GLY A 52 5.78 -12.44 -6.82
CA GLY A 52 6.56 -11.89 -5.69
C GLY A 52 7.08 -10.47 -5.89
N LEU A 53 6.71 -9.76 -6.97
CA LEU A 53 7.46 -8.57 -7.42
C LEU A 53 7.46 -7.46 -6.36
N ALA A 54 6.32 -7.18 -5.75
CA ALA A 54 6.20 -6.10 -4.77
C ALA A 54 7.02 -6.40 -3.49
N GLN A 55 7.04 -7.67 -3.07
CA GLN A 55 7.85 -8.13 -1.94
C GLN A 55 9.35 -7.98 -2.24
N MET A 56 9.78 -8.35 -3.45
CA MET A 56 11.18 -8.16 -3.89
C MET A 56 11.59 -6.69 -3.96
N ILE A 57 10.67 -5.81 -4.39
CA ILE A 57 10.92 -4.36 -4.39
C ILE A 57 11.04 -3.85 -2.94
N ALA A 58 10.15 -4.26 -2.03
CA ALA A 58 10.25 -3.89 -0.62
C ALA A 58 11.59 -4.30 0.01
N LEU A 59 12.02 -5.55 -0.20
CA LEU A 59 13.31 -6.06 0.29
C LEU A 59 14.49 -5.27 -0.27
N ARG A 60 14.42 -4.84 -1.54
CA ARG A 60 15.48 -4.01 -2.14
C ARG A 60 15.59 -2.63 -1.48
N TYR A 61 14.48 -2.11 -0.97
CA TYR A 61 14.43 -0.82 -0.28
C TYR A 61 14.66 -0.94 1.24
N GLY A 62 14.75 -2.16 1.79
CA GLY A 62 15.02 -2.41 3.21
C GLY A 62 13.79 -2.34 4.11
N ALA A 63 12.61 -2.50 3.52
CA ALA A 63 11.32 -2.55 4.20
C ALA A 63 10.88 -3.97 4.60
#